data_AF-A0A7W7XDZ7-F1
#
_entry.id   AF-A0A7W7XDZ7-F1
#
_cell.length_a   1.000
_cell.length_b   1.000
_cell.length_c   1.000
_cell.angle_alpha   90.00
_cell.angle_beta   90.00
_cell.angle_gamma   90.00
#
_symmetry.space_group_name_H-M   'P 1'
#
loop_
_entity.id
_entity.type
_entity.pdbx_description
1 polymer ?
#
loop_
_entity_poly.entity_id
_entity_poly.type
_entity_poly.pdbx_seq_one_letter_code
_entity_poly.pdbx_strand_id
1 'polypeptide(L)'
;MSQQAERPPRGPLGTQGYVVSPGQIKIGDMVGFDGVFFEITDMAGGTAHKALHFRDREPITVSGPLLVFRKIEYTPVLGEMVYSRPSA
;
A
#
# COMPACT_ATOMS: atom_id res chain seq x y z
N MET A 1 -15.62 -22.71 17.28
CA MET A 1 -15.90 -21.79 16.16
C MET A 1 -14.57 -21.28 15.66
N SER A 2 -14.09 -21.80 14.54
CA SER A 2 -12.80 -21.41 13.96
C SER A 2 -12.95 -19.99 13.41
N GLN A 3 -12.28 -19.01 14.00
CA GLN A 3 -12.19 -17.67 13.42
C GLN A 3 -11.46 -17.83 12.09
N GLN A 4 -12.22 -17.79 10.99
CA GLN A 4 -11.65 -17.57 9.67
C GLN A 4 -10.90 -16.24 9.79
N ALA A 5 -9.57 -16.28 9.82
CA ALA A 5 -8.77 -15.08 9.73
C ALA A 5 -9.15 -14.43 8.40
N GLU A 6 -9.95 -13.36 8.46
CA GLU A 6 -10.31 -12.57 7.29
C GLU A 6 -9.01 -12.14 6.63
N ARG A 7 -8.71 -12.75 5.47
CA ARG A 7 -7.57 -12.31 4.69
C ARG A 7 -7.87 -10.88 4.27
N PRO A 8 -6.93 -9.94 4.43
CA PRO A 8 -7.14 -8.57 4.01
C PRO A 8 -7.60 -8.55 2.54
N PRO A 9 -8.51 -7.63 2.16
CA PRO A 9 -9.02 -7.57 0.81
C PRO A 9 -7.87 -7.52 -0.19
N ARG A 10 -8.01 -8.26 -1.30
CA ARG A 10 -6.97 -8.28 -2.33
C ARG A 10 -6.91 -6.91 -3.01
N GLY A 11 -5.74 -6.31 -3.02
CA GLY A 11 -5.49 -5.05 -3.72
C GLY A 11 -5.44 -5.20 -5.24
N PRO A 12 -5.25 -4.08 -5.97
CA PRO A 12 -4.94 -4.10 -7.39
C PRO A 12 -3.71 -4.96 -7.70
N LEU A 13 -3.65 -5.48 -8.93
CA LEU A 13 -2.49 -6.26 -9.39
C LEU A 13 -1.20 -5.43 -9.28
N GLY A 14 -0.12 -6.08 -8.84
CA GLY A 14 1.18 -5.41 -8.66
C GLY A 14 1.24 -4.49 -7.43
N THR A 15 0.29 -4.62 -6.49
CA THR A 15 0.31 -3.87 -5.23
C THR A 15 0.42 -4.76 -4.00
N GLN A 16 0.92 -4.20 -2.89
CA GLN A 16 0.95 -4.82 -1.59
C GLN A 16 0.18 -3.98 -0.56
N GLY A 17 -0.63 -4.64 0.26
CA GLY A 17 -1.44 -4.00 1.30
C GLY A 17 -0.66 -3.76 2.60
N TYR A 18 -0.84 -2.60 3.21
CA TYR A 18 -0.25 -2.20 4.47
C TYR A 18 -1.30 -1.51 5.34
N VAL A 19 -1.42 -1.91 6.61
CA VAL A 19 -2.20 -1.13 7.59
C VAL A 19 -1.27 -0.06 8.17
N VAL A 20 -1.58 1.21 7.94
CA VAL A 20 -0.73 2.34 8.30
C VAL A 20 -1.48 3.39 9.11
N SER A 21 -0.78 4.07 10.01
CA SER A 21 -1.33 5.25 10.71
C SER A 21 -1.45 6.46 9.77
N PRO A 22 -2.29 7.47 10.08
CA PRO A 22 -2.46 8.64 9.21
C PRO A 22 -1.14 9.33 8.82
N GLY A 23 -0.19 9.44 9.74
CA GLY A 23 1.14 10.03 9.47
C GLY A 23 2.03 9.24 8.51
N GLN A 24 1.70 7.98 8.22
CA GLN A 24 2.48 7.09 7.33
C GLN A 24 1.86 6.93 5.93
N ILE A 25 0.69 7.53 5.70
CA ILE A 25 0.02 7.55 4.40
C ILE A 25 0.81 8.46 3.44
N LYS A 26 0.99 8.01 2.21
CA LYS A 26 1.73 8.71 1.16
C LYS A 26 0.84 9.04 -0.04
N ILE A 27 1.20 10.09 -0.77
CA ILE A 27 0.64 10.34 -2.11
C ILE A 27 1.03 9.16 -3.01
N GLY A 28 0.10 8.69 -3.85
CA GLY A 28 0.25 7.49 -4.67
C GLY A 28 -0.14 6.18 -3.98
N ASP A 29 -0.37 6.19 -2.66
CA ASP A 29 -1.02 5.06 -1.98
C ASP A 29 -2.45 4.92 -2.53
N MET A 30 -2.93 3.68 -2.67
CA MET A 30 -4.29 3.39 -3.12
C MET A 30 -5.16 2.91 -1.96
N VAL A 31 -6.41 3.37 -1.88
CA VAL A 31 -7.37 2.95 -0.84
C VAL A 31 -8.58 2.31 -1.50
N GLY A 32 -9.05 1.19 -0.95
CA GLY A 32 -10.23 0.49 -1.41
C GLY A 32 -11.50 1.00 -0.72
N PHE A 33 -12.50 1.40 -1.51
CA PHE A 33 -13.86 1.72 -1.05
C PHE A 33 -14.86 0.99 -1.95
N ASP A 34 -15.76 0.19 -1.35
CA ASP A 34 -16.78 -0.58 -2.06
C ASP A 34 -16.22 -1.44 -3.23
N GLY A 35 -15.01 -1.97 -3.03
CA GLY A 35 -14.31 -2.80 -4.04
C GLY A 35 -13.62 -2.01 -5.16
N VAL A 36 -13.71 -0.67 -5.16
CA VAL A 36 -13.01 0.21 -6.10
C VAL A 36 -11.79 0.83 -5.41
N PHE A 37 -10.66 0.86 -6.11
CA PHE A 37 -9.42 1.43 -5.59
C PHE A 37 -9.17 2.82 -6.14
N PHE A 38 -8.93 3.77 -5.24
CA PHE A 38 -8.66 5.17 -5.56
C PHE A 38 -7.24 5.52 -5.16
N GLU A 39 -6.47 6.10 -6.09
CA GLU A 39 -5.13 6.61 -5.84
C GLU A 39 -5.23 7.98 -5.15
N ILE A 40 -4.51 8.15 -4.04
CA ILE A 40 -4.41 9.41 -3.32
C ILE A 40 -3.55 10.36 -4.14
N THR A 41 -4.14 11.46 -4.60
CA THR A 41 -3.46 12.46 -5.44
C THR A 41 -2.91 13.63 -4.65
N ASP A 42 -3.53 13.95 -3.51
CA ASP A 42 -3.09 15.01 -2.61
C ASP A 42 -3.54 14.71 -1.17
N MET A 43 -2.92 15.36 -0.19
CA MET A 43 -3.22 15.18 1.23
C MET A 43 -3.11 16.50 2.00
N ALA A 44 -4.10 16.78 2.84
CA ALA A 44 -4.07 17.89 3.78
C ALA A 44 -4.14 17.39 5.24
N GLY A 45 -3.61 18.18 6.18
CA GLY A 45 -3.65 17.87 7.62
C GLY A 45 -2.33 17.36 8.20
N GLY A 46 -2.40 16.88 9.44
CA GLY A 46 -1.25 16.54 10.28
C GLY A 46 -0.97 15.05 10.39
N THR A 47 -0.25 14.67 11.45
CA THR A 47 0.15 13.27 11.72
C THR A 47 -0.96 12.43 12.35
N ALA A 48 -1.90 13.06 13.08
CA ALA A 48 -3.03 12.39 13.74
C ALA A 48 -4.31 12.35 12.90
N HIS A 49 -4.50 13.35 12.03
CA HIS A 49 -5.65 13.48 11.15
C HIS A 49 -5.19 13.89 9.77
N LYS A 50 -5.68 13.18 8.75
CA LYS A 50 -5.29 13.43 7.36
C LYS A 50 -6.51 13.38 6.45
N ALA A 51 -6.70 14.43 5.66
CA ALA A 51 -7.66 14.45 4.56
C ALA A 51 -6.97 13.94 3.30
N LEU A 52 -7.53 12.91 2.69
CA LEU A 52 -7.06 12.28 1.46
C LEU A 52 -7.89 12.80 0.30
N HIS A 53 -7.22 13.33 -0.72
CA HIS A 53 -7.86 13.80 -1.94
C HIS A 53 -7.62 12.80 -3.07
N PHE A 54 -8.64 12.65 -3.91
CA PHE A 54 -8.65 11.74 -5.05
C PHE A 54 -9.10 12.53 -6.29
N ARG A 55 -8.81 12.01 -7.50
CA ARG A 55 -9.19 12.67 -8.75
C ARG A 55 -10.71 12.72 -8.97
N ASP A 56 -11.38 11.58 -8.77
CA ASP A 56 -12.78 11.37 -9.16
C ASP A 56 -13.68 11.02 -7.95
N ARG A 57 -13.33 11.49 -6.76
CA ARG A 57 -14.07 11.23 -5.52
C ARG A 57 -13.91 12.38 -4.52
N GLU A 58 -14.92 12.58 -3.69
CA GLU A 58 -14.85 13.48 -2.54
C GLU A 58 -13.69 13.12 -1.59
N PRO A 59 -13.04 14.13 -0.97
CA PRO A 59 -11.99 13.88 0.01
C PRO A 59 -12.49 13.09 1.22
N ILE A 60 -11.61 12.28 1.81
CA ILE A 60 -11.93 11.49 3.00
C ILE A 60 -10.97 11.86 4.12
N THR A 61 -11.52 12.18 5.29
CA THR A 61 -10.74 12.40 6.51
C THR A 61 -10.53 11.10 7.26
N VAL A 62 -9.28 10.82 7.58
CA VAL A 62 -8.84 9.63 8.32
C VAL A 62 -8.21 10.06 9.63
N SER A 63 -8.65 9.44 10.72
CA SER A 63 -8.18 9.69 12.10
C SER A 63 -7.55 8.46 12.76
N GLY A 64 -7.58 7.30 12.09
CA GLY A 64 -7.06 6.04 12.60
C GLY A 64 -6.34 5.23 11.55
N PRO A 65 -5.83 4.02 11.90
CA PRO A 65 -5.16 3.16 10.96
C PRO A 65 -6.04 2.79 9.77
N LEU A 66 -5.45 2.78 8.58
CA LEU A 66 -6.13 2.52 7.31
C LEU A 66 -5.33 1.51 6.50
N LEU A 67 -6.03 0.60 5.82
CA LEU A 67 -5.42 -0.30 4.84
C LEU A 67 -5.17 0.46 3.53
N VAL A 68 -3.92 0.58 3.14
CA VAL A 68 -3.48 1.18 1.88
C VAL A 68 -2.74 0.16 1.03
N PHE A 69 -2.76 0.34 -0.29
CA PHE A 69 -2.06 -0.51 -1.25
C PHE A 69 -1.00 0.30 -1.98
N ARG A 70 0.24 -0.21 -1.98
CA ARG A 70 1.39 0.42 -2.66
C ARG A 70 1.83 -0.42 -3.83
N LYS A 71 2.23 0.24 -4.92
CA LYS A 71 2.86 -0.43 -6.07
C LYS A 71 4.12 -1.16 -5.60
N ILE A 72 4.29 -2.40 -6.02
CA ILE A 72 5.51 -3.18 -5.76
C ILE A 72 6.57 -2.66 -6.73
N GLU A 73 7.60 -2.03 -6.19
CA GLU A 73 8.78 -1.66 -6.97
C GLU A 73 9.68 -2.89 -7.10
N TYR A 74 9.81 -3.38 -8.34
CA TYR A 74 10.77 -4.42 -8.66
C TYR A 74 12.09 -3.76 -9.06
N THR A 75 13.09 -3.85 -8.19
CA THR A 75 14.48 -3.57 -8.60
C THR A 75 15.06 -4.87 -9.15
N PRO A 76 15.28 -5.00 -10.47
CA PRO A 76 15.98 -6.16 -11.00
C PRO A 76 17.42 -6.13 -10.47
N VAL A 77 17.77 -7.13 -9.64
CA VAL A 77 19.17 -7.37 -9.29
C VAL A 77 19.81 -8.02 -10.51
N LEU A 78 20.56 -7.23 -11.28
CA LEU A 78 21.37 -7.70 -12.39
C LEU A 78 22.52 -8.58 -11.85
N GLY A 79 22.38 -9.90 -12.03
CA GLY A 79 23.48 -10.73 -12.54
C GLY A 79 24.62 -11.15 -11.60
N GLU A 80 24.35 -11.82 -10.48
CA GLU A 80 25.37 -12.69 -9.88
C GLU A 80 24.91 -14.15 -9.80
N MET A 81 25.38 -14.96 -10.76
CA MET A 81 25.59 -16.39 -10.54
C MET A 81 27.06 -16.60 -10.15
N VAL A 82 27.33 -16.71 -8.86
CA VAL A 82 28.66 -17.08 -8.36
C VAL A 82 28.83 -18.59 -8.49
N TYR A 83 29.59 -19.03 -9.50
CA TYR A 83 30.10 -20.40 -9.56
C TYR A 83 31.45 -20.47 -8.86
N SER A 84 31.48 -20.99 -7.64
CA SER A 84 32.73 -21.43 -7.01
C SER A 84 33.13 -22.78 -7.60
N ARG A 85 34.23 -22.83 -8.34
CA ARG A 85 34.91 -24.11 -8.63
C ARG A 85 35.59 -24.59 -7.33
N PRO A 86 35.44 -25.86 -6.93
CA PRO A 86 36.30 -26.42 -5.90
C PRO A 86 37.74 -26.38 -6.43
N SER A 87 38.62 -25.69 -5.73
CA SER A 87 40.06 -25.87 -5.91
C SER A 87 40.39 -27.31 -5.50
N ALA A 88 41.06 -28.04 -6.39
CA ALA A 88 41.57 -29.39 -6.15
C ALA A 88 42.59 -29.41 -5.00
#